data_AF-A0A537L8M5-F1
#
_entry.id   AF-A0A537L8M5-F1
#
_cell.length_a   1.000
_cell.length_b   1.000
_cell.length_c   1.000
_cell.angle_alpha   90.00
_cell.angle_beta   90.00
_cell.angle_gamma   90.00
#
_symmetry.space_group_name_H-M   'P 1'
#
loop_
_entity.id
_entity.type
_entity.pdbx_description
1 polymer ?
#
loop_
_entity_poly.entity_id
_entity_poly.type
_entity_poly.pdbx_seq_one_letter_code
_entity_poly.pdbx_strand_id
1 'polypeptide(L)'
;MWRPWRTKTLDACNPAGALNGTDRLAIAQGVSSEILRTTLSAIATKVGAILGALTPSFGTDLVNKAYVDALFLNVSQRLQVRAASTVNINLASPGATIDGVAMVAGQKFLAKDQTTAADKGPYVWNGAAVAATRAVEFDTYDEIAGALIIVEEGGTNADTMWLCTSNKGGTLGTTAISYLRIRIELSDPVTLAQGGLGADVSGFSGVLEISGGSIVARVRDTDALMAANSDTRFPSQKAVRTAIGYPVVLLGAAKAVNFNLVADTAIAITLPFGAANWRLAAIVICDATGDLSASHFALFTATGGGGTGIRGDTACNITNGTPNTASNLQAVGPSVDALYNVATVQFRMMTAQGAARTADVYLFGYPLPALP
;
A
#
# COMPACT_ATOMS: atom_id res chain seq x y z
N MET A 1 99.95 -57.39 11.06
CA MET A 1 98.95 -58.41 10.71
C MET A 1 97.60 -57.70 10.60
N TRP A 2 97.24 -57.25 9.39
CA TRP A 2 96.01 -56.50 9.13
C TRP A 2 95.27 -57.25 8.03
N ARG A 3 94.09 -57.79 8.31
CA ARG A 3 93.25 -58.44 7.30
C ARG A 3 92.40 -57.34 6.65
N PRO A 4 92.44 -57.14 5.32
CA PRO A 4 91.53 -56.21 4.69
C PRO A 4 90.12 -56.80 4.68
N TRP A 5 89.18 -55.96 5.07
CA TRP A 5 87.75 -56.09 4.81
C TRP A 5 87.49 -56.54 3.37
N ARG A 6 86.84 -57.70 3.18
CA ARG A 6 86.15 -57.98 1.92
C ARG A 6 84.83 -57.22 1.96
N THR A 7 84.80 -56.03 1.36
CA THR A 7 83.54 -55.56 0.77
C THR A 7 83.17 -56.60 -0.29
N LYS A 8 82.04 -57.28 -0.10
CA LYS A 8 81.37 -58.00 -1.18
C LYS A 8 81.03 -56.95 -2.25
N THR A 9 81.93 -56.73 -3.19
CA THR A 9 81.57 -56.18 -4.49
C THR A 9 80.50 -57.10 -5.06
N LEU A 10 79.36 -56.54 -5.43
CA LEU A 10 78.34 -57.22 -6.22
C LEU A 10 79.03 -57.82 -7.44
N ASP A 11 79.09 -59.15 -7.51
CA ASP A 11 79.44 -59.85 -8.73
C ASP A 11 78.36 -59.53 -9.76
N ALA A 12 78.69 -58.55 -10.62
CA ALA A 12 78.04 -58.30 -11.87
C ALA A 12 78.33 -59.48 -12.81
N CYS A 13 77.50 -60.52 -12.76
CA CYS A 13 77.39 -61.45 -13.88
C CYS A 13 75.95 -61.95 -14.00
N ASN A 14 75.12 -61.17 -14.70
CA ASN A 14 74.07 -61.75 -15.53
C ASN A 14 74.17 -61.15 -16.94
N PRO A 15 74.73 -61.89 -17.92
CA PRO A 15 74.64 -61.53 -19.32
C PRO A 15 73.25 -61.94 -19.85
N ALA A 16 72.63 -61.10 -20.68
CA ALA A 16 71.34 -61.32 -21.36
C ALA A 16 70.07 -61.22 -20.48
N GLY A 17 69.74 -59.98 -20.10
CA GLY A 17 68.39 -59.59 -19.68
C GLY A 17 68.47 -58.22 -19.05
N ALA A 18 67.87 -57.19 -19.66
CA ALA A 18 67.79 -55.88 -19.02
C ALA A 18 67.23 -56.09 -17.60
N LEU A 19 67.95 -55.64 -16.57
CA LEU A 19 67.48 -55.67 -15.19
C LEU A 19 66.01 -55.19 -15.18
N ASN A 20 65.11 -55.98 -14.59
CA ASN A 20 63.69 -55.59 -14.55
C ASN A 20 63.55 -54.24 -13.79
N GLY A 21 62.44 -53.53 -14.03
CA GLY A 21 62.26 -52.16 -13.50
C GLY A 21 62.46 -52.06 -11.98
N THR A 22 62.05 -53.08 -11.22
CA THR A 22 62.23 -53.19 -9.77
C THR A 22 63.69 -53.33 -9.35
N ASP A 23 64.49 -54.14 -10.05
CA ASP A 23 65.90 -54.35 -9.69
C ASP A 23 66.75 -53.10 -10.02
N ARG A 24 66.40 -52.37 -11.09
CA ARG A 24 67.01 -51.06 -11.41
C ARG A 24 66.71 -50.01 -10.35
N LEU A 25 65.46 -49.95 -9.89
CA LEU A 25 65.04 -49.01 -8.85
C LEU A 25 65.69 -49.34 -7.49
N ALA A 26 65.86 -50.62 -7.16
CA ALA A 26 66.50 -51.03 -5.91
C ALA A 26 67.97 -50.57 -5.82
N ILE A 27 68.71 -50.71 -6.93
CA ILE A 27 70.09 -50.21 -7.04
C ILE A 27 70.11 -48.67 -6.90
N ALA A 28 69.20 -47.95 -7.57
CA ALA A 28 69.14 -46.49 -7.53
C ALA A 28 68.78 -45.93 -6.13
N GLN A 29 68.01 -46.69 -5.34
CA GLN A 29 67.59 -46.31 -3.99
C GLN A 29 68.52 -46.86 -2.90
N GLY A 30 69.57 -47.63 -3.26
CA GLY A 30 70.51 -48.20 -2.29
C GLY A 30 69.92 -49.27 -1.35
N VAL A 31 68.84 -49.94 -1.77
CA VAL A 31 68.13 -50.97 -0.97
C VAL A 31 68.17 -52.34 -1.66
N SER A 32 67.89 -53.41 -0.92
CA SER A 32 67.77 -54.74 -1.55
C SER A 32 66.52 -54.82 -2.43
N SER A 33 66.60 -55.56 -3.54
CA SER A 33 65.48 -55.78 -4.45
C SER A 33 64.30 -56.49 -3.77
N GLU A 34 64.57 -57.35 -2.79
CA GLU A 34 63.55 -58.04 -1.99
C GLU A 34 62.76 -57.08 -1.10
N ILE A 35 63.45 -56.14 -0.44
CA ILE A 35 62.81 -55.09 0.36
C ILE A 35 61.94 -54.20 -0.53
N LEU A 36 62.45 -53.83 -1.71
CA LEU A 36 61.72 -52.97 -2.64
C LEU A 36 60.47 -53.66 -3.21
N ARG A 37 60.57 -54.95 -3.58
CA ARG A 37 59.44 -55.77 -4.05
C ARG A 37 58.36 -55.93 -2.98
N THR A 38 58.76 -56.22 -1.75
CA THR A 38 57.83 -56.36 -0.62
C THR A 38 57.10 -55.05 -0.35
N THR A 39 57.83 -53.93 -0.34
CA THR A 39 57.25 -52.60 -0.12
C THR A 39 56.30 -52.20 -1.25
N LEU A 40 56.69 -52.40 -2.50
CA LEU A 40 55.86 -52.09 -3.66
C LEU A 40 54.60 -52.96 -3.71
N SER A 41 54.71 -54.24 -3.37
CA SER A 41 53.57 -55.15 -3.26
C SER A 41 52.59 -54.73 -2.15
N ALA A 42 53.11 -54.33 -0.98
CA ALA A 42 52.29 -53.81 0.12
C ALA A 42 51.60 -52.48 -0.27
N ILE A 43 52.30 -51.59 -0.98
CA ILE A 43 51.71 -50.36 -1.52
C ILE A 43 50.61 -50.70 -2.54
N ALA A 44 50.88 -51.58 -3.49
CA ALA A 44 49.92 -51.98 -4.52
C ALA A 44 48.65 -52.60 -3.92
N THR A 45 48.80 -53.44 -2.88
CA THR A 45 47.67 -54.02 -2.15
C THR A 45 46.82 -52.94 -1.47
N LYS A 46 47.46 -51.98 -0.80
CA LYS A 46 46.75 -50.85 -0.17
C LYS A 46 46.05 -49.95 -1.20
N VAL A 47 46.72 -49.65 -2.31
CA VAL A 47 46.14 -48.87 -3.42
C VAL A 47 44.94 -49.59 -4.03
N GLY A 48 45.02 -50.91 -4.21
CA GLY A 48 43.91 -51.75 -4.68
C GLY A 48 42.69 -51.69 -3.75
N ALA A 49 42.91 -51.76 -2.43
CA ALA A 49 41.84 -51.62 -1.44
C ALA A 49 41.18 -50.23 -1.44
N ILE A 50 41.95 -49.17 -1.69
CA ILE A 50 41.44 -47.80 -1.81
C ILE A 50 40.59 -47.63 -3.07
N LEU A 51 41.06 -48.13 -4.22
CA LEU A 51 40.36 -48.02 -5.51
C LEU A 51 39.11 -48.91 -5.59
N GLY A 52 39.10 -50.03 -4.87
CA GLY A 52 37.99 -50.99 -4.80
C GLY A 52 37.13 -50.88 -3.54
N ALA A 53 37.16 -49.74 -2.84
CA ALA A 53 36.42 -49.56 -1.59
C ALA A 53 34.92 -49.79 -1.78
N LEU A 54 34.32 -50.64 -0.94
CA LEU A 54 32.89 -50.95 -0.93
C LEU A 54 32.08 -49.85 -0.22
N THR A 55 30.76 -49.98 -0.18
CA THR A 55 29.89 -49.07 0.57
C THR A 55 30.28 -49.07 2.05
N PRO A 56 30.61 -47.90 2.64
CA PRO A 56 30.97 -47.78 4.05
C PRO A 56 29.86 -48.31 4.98
N SER A 57 30.26 -48.93 6.09
CA SER A 57 29.33 -49.45 7.11
C SER A 57 29.73 -49.02 8.53
N PHE A 58 31.02 -48.74 8.77
CA PHE A 58 31.56 -48.23 10.01
C PHE A 58 32.09 -46.80 9.86
N GLY A 59 32.14 -46.05 10.96
CA GLY A 59 32.57 -44.63 10.96
C GLY A 59 34.04 -44.38 10.58
N THR A 60 34.85 -45.43 10.44
CA THR A 60 36.27 -45.36 10.05
C THR A 60 36.54 -45.91 8.65
N ASP A 61 35.51 -46.32 7.91
CA ASP A 61 35.67 -46.91 6.58
C ASP A 61 36.09 -45.87 5.53
N LEU A 62 36.80 -46.31 4.51
CA LEU A 62 37.08 -45.49 3.32
C LEU A 62 35.78 -45.22 2.57
N VAL A 63 35.54 -43.96 2.21
CA VAL A 63 34.35 -43.55 1.49
C VAL A 63 34.59 -43.59 -0.02
N ASN A 64 33.78 -44.35 -0.76
CA ASN A 64 33.80 -44.35 -2.22
C ASN A 64 32.88 -43.26 -2.80
N LYS A 65 33.17 -42.83 -4.03
CA LYS A 65 32.37 -41.79 -4.71
C LYS A 65 30.91 -42.21 -4.94
N ALA A 66 30.65 -43.48 -5.25
CA ALA A 66 29.29 -43.97 -5.50
C ALA A 66 28.38 -43.80 -4.28
N TYR A 67 28.90 -44.03 -3.07
CA TYR A 67 28.20 -43.77 -1.82
C TYR A 67 27.92 -42.28 -1.61
N VAL A 68 28.92 -41.42 -1.84
CA VAL A 68 28.72 -39.96 -1.73
C VAL A 68 27.67 -39.49 -2.72
N ASP A 69 27.75 -39.93 -3.98
CA ASP A 69 26.78 -39.58 -5.01
C ASP A 69 25.38 -40.08 -4.65
N ALA A 70 25.25 -41.26 -4.05
CA ALA A 70 23.96 -41.80 -3.59
C ALA A 70 23.37 -41.00 -2.42
N LEU A 71 24.19 -40.48 -1.51
CA LEU A 71 23.72 -39.62 -0.42
C LEU A 71 23.16 -38.28 -0.92
N PHE A 72 23.74 -37.75 -2.00
CA PHE A 72 23.31 -36.49 -2.61
C PHE A 72 22.29 -36.68 -3.73
N LEU A 73 21.99 -37.92 -4.12
CA LEU A 73 20.98 -38.22 -5.12
C LEU A 73 19.62 -37.75 -4.61
N ASN A 74 18.92 -36.98 -5.45
CA ASN A 74 17.56 -36.52 -5.21
C ASN A 74 17.34 -35.60 -4.00
N VAL A 75 18.39 -35.00 -3.42
CA VAL A 75 18.25 -34.03 -2.31
C VAL A 75 17.27 -32.90 -2.65
N SER A 76 17.27 -32.41 -3.89
CA SER A 76 16.30 -31.39 -4.35
C SER A 76 14.86 -31.91 -4.37
N GLN A 77 14.64 -33.18 -4.76
CA GLN A 77 13.31 -33.80 -4.81
C GLN A 77 12.75 -34.15 -3.41
N ARG A 78 13.60 -34.16 -2.38
CA ARG A 78 13.16 -34.37 -0.98
C ARG A 78 12.39 -33.15 -0.47
N LEU A 79 12.65 -31.96 -1.00
CA LEU A 79 12.01 -30.69 -0.60
C LEU A 79 10.81 -30.32 -1.48
N GLN A 80 10.56 -31.04 -2.56
CA GLN A 80 9.49 -30.73 -3.53
C GLN A 80 8.25 -31.60 -3.31
N VAL A 81 7.08 -30.97 -3.47
CA VAL A 81 5.78 -31.62 -3.55
C VAL A 81 5.06 -31.14 -4.79
N ARG A 82 4.22 -32.00 -5.36
CA ARG A 82 3.52 -31.67 -6.59
C ARG A 82 2.41 -30.65 -6.36
N ALA A 83 1.69 -30.75 -5.26
CA ALA A 83 0.60 -29.83 -4.91
C ALA A 83 0.54 -29.58 -3.40
N ALA A 84 -0.17 -28.54 -2.98
CA ALA A 84 -0.44 -28.26 -1.58
C ALA A 84 -1.94 -28.10 -1.34
N SER A 85 -2.39 -28.45 -0.14
CA SER A 85 -3.78 -28.28 0.26
C SER A 85 -4.22 -26.81 0.16
N THR A 86 -5.50 -26.60 -0.13
CA THR A 86 -6.19 -25.30 0.01
C THR A 86 -7.16 -25.27 1.19
N VAL A 87 -7.57 -26.45 1.64
CA VAL A 87 -8.50 -26.71 2.75
C VAL A 87 -8.10 -28.02 3.44
N ASN A 88 -8.77 -28.36 4.54
CA ASN A 88 -8.60 -29.64 5.21
C ASN A 88 -8.88 -30.81 4.25
N ILE A 89 -7.98 -31.79 4.20
CA ILE A 89 -8.09 -33.00 3.37
C ILE A 89 -8.29 -34.21 4.29
N ASN A 90 -9.22 -35.11 3.94
CA ASN A 90 -9.28 -36.41 4.61
C ASN A 90 -8.09 -37.29 4.19
N LEU A 91 -7.08 -37.44 5.06
CA LEU A 91 -5.88 -38.21 4.76
C LEU A 91 -6.15 -39.71 4.52
N ALA A 92 -7.26 -40.27 5.00
CA ALA A 92 -7.65 -41.65 4.71
C ALA A 92 -8.20 -41.84 3.29
N SER A 93 -8.67 -40.76 2.67
CA SER A 93 -9.23 -40.75 1.31
C SER A 93 -9.08 -39.35 0.71
N PRO A 94 -7.87 -38.98 0.24
CA PRO A 94 -7.53 -37.60 -0.11
C PRO A 94 -8.24 -37.06 -1.35
N GLY A 95 -8.95 -37.90 -2.11
CA GLY A 95 -9.60 -37.54 -3.36
C GLY A 95 -8.65 -37.61 -4.56
N ALA A 96 -9.21 -37.49 -5.76
CA ALA A 96 -8.45 -37.61 -7.01
C ALA A 96 -7.55 -36.41 -7.32
N THR A 97 -7.85 -35.25 -6.73
CA THR A 97 -7.17 -33.99 -7.00
C THR A 97 -6.80 -33.24 -5.74
N ILE A 98 -5.61 -32.62 -5.71
CA ILE A 98 -5.19 -31.67 -4.67
C ILE A 98 -4.94 -30.32 -5.35
N ASP A 99 -5.62 -29.26 -4.90
CA ASP A 99 -5.55 -27.91 -5.52
C ASP A 99 -5.76 -27.92 -7.05
N GLY A 100 -6.70 -28.75 -7.52
CA GLY A 100 -7.00 -28.93 -8.95
C GLY A 100 -6.04 -29.84 -9.71
N VAL A 101 -4.93 -30.29 -9.09
CA VAL A 101 -3.95 -31.18 -9.73
C VAL A 101 -4.40 -32.64 -9.59
N ALA A 102 -4.56 -33.35 -10.71
CA ALA A 102 -4.86 -34.79 -10.72
C ALA A 102 -3.65 -35.61 -10.26
N MET A 103 -3.77 -36.28 -9.11
CA MET A 103 -2.65 -36.99 -8.47
C MET A 103 -2.46 -38.40 -9.03
N VAL A 104 -1.21 -38.85 -9.05
CA VAL A 104 -0.82 -40.22 -9.38
C VAL A 104 -0.19 -40.88 -8.15
N ALA A 105 -0.41 -42.18 -7.96
CA ALA A 105 0.15 -42.93 -6.84
C ALA A 105 1.67 -42.75 -6.74
N GLY A 106 2.16 -42.48 -5.53
CA GLY A 106 3.57 -42.20 -5.25
C GLY A 106 3.96 -40.72 -5.30
N GLN A 107 3.10 -39.84 -5.82
CA GLN A 107 3.38 -38.39 -5.82
C GLN A 107 3.15 -37.76 -4.45
N LYS A 108 3.93 -36.72 -4.13
CA LYS A 108 3.84 -36.03 -2.84
C LYS A 108 2.93 -34.81 -2.92
N PHE A 109 2.23 -34.52 -1.82
CA PHE A 109 1.52 -33.26 -1.62
C PHE A 109 1.76 -32.73 -0.19
N LEU A 110 1.65 -31.42 -0.01
CA LEU A 110 1.74 -30.78 1.31
C LEU A 110 0.34 -30.58 1.91
N ALA A 111 0.04 -31.25 3.02
CA ALA A 111 -1.20 -31.10 3.77
C ALA A 111 -1.08 -30.00 4.85
N LYS A 112 -0.87 -28.75 4.44
CA LYS A 112 -0.64 -27.62 5.36
C LYS A 112 -1.91 -27.12 6.09
N ASP A 113 -3.09 -27.41 5.56
CA ASP A 113 -4.38 -26.92 6.07
C ASP A 113 -5.18 -27.97 6.85
N GLN A 114 -4.50 -28.99 7.39
CA GLN A 114 -5.15 -29.95 8.28
C GLN A 114 -5.74 -29.25 9.52
N THR A 115 -6.94 -29.64 9.91
CA THR A 115 -7.62 -29.14 11.12
C THR A 115 -6.83 -29.53 12.37
N THR A 116 -6.34 -30.77 12.43
CA THR A 116 -5.41 -31.20 13.47
C THR A 116 -4.00 -30.73 13.11
N ALA A 117 -3.44 -29.80 13.89
CA ALA A 117 -2.14 -29.21 13.58
C ALA A 117 -0.98 -30.23 13.58
N ALA A 118 -1.05 -31.31 14.37
CA ALA A 118 -0.02 -32.35 14.42
C ALA A 118 0.00 -33.26 13.16
N ASP A 119 -1.06 -33.23 12.37
CA ASP A 119 -1.20 -34.01 11.13
C ASP A 119 -0.70 -33.24 9.90
N LYS A 120 -0.33 -31.96 10.06
CA LYS A 120 0.22 -31.16 8.96
C LYS A 120 1.57 -31.73 8.51
N GLY A 121 1.83 -31.63 7.21
CA GLY A 121 3.12 -31.99 6.62
C GLY A 121 3.03 -32.61 5.23
N PRO A 122 4.15 -33.09 4.68
CA PRO A 122 4.20 -33.74 3.38
C PRO A 122 3.73 -35.19 3.45
N TYR A 123 2.86 -35.58 2.51
CA TYR A 123 2.32 -36.93 2.37
C TYR A 123 2.54 -37.46 0.95
N VAL A 124 2.67 -38.77 0.83
CA VAL A 124 2.60 -39.52 -0.42
C VAL A 124 1.13 -39.88 -0.68
N TRP A 125 0.64 -39.48 -1.84
CA TRP A 125 -0.68 -39.83 -2.32
C TRP A 125 -0.64 -41.26 -2.88
N ASN A 126 -1.47 -42.17 -2.34
CA ASN A 126 -1.47 -43.58 -2.71
C ASN A 126 -2.68 -44.00 -3.56
N GLY A 127 -3.67 -43.12 -3.68
CA GLY A 127 -4.94 -43.39 -4.34
C GLY A 127 -6.03 -42.43 -3.83
N ALA A 128 -7.07 -42.19 -4.63
CA ALA A 128 -8.12 -41.23 -4.27
C ALA A 128 -8.91 -41.65 -3.02
N ALA A 129 -9.07 -42.96 -2.84
CA ALA A 129 -9.75 -43.59 -1.71
C ALA A 129 -8.82 -44.48 -0.87
N VAL A 130 -7.51 -44.21 -0.93
CA VAL A 130 -6.48 -44.94 -0.18
C VAL A 130 -5.80 -43.97 0.75
N ALA A 131 -5.51 -44.41 1.98
CA ALA A 131 -4.85 -43.55 2.97
C ALA A 131 -3.51 -43.03 2.41
N ALA A 132 -3.35 -41.72 2.45
CA ALA A 132 -2.08 -41.07 2.21
C ALA A 132 -1.12 -41.42 3.36
N THR A 133 0.13 -41.73 3.02
CA THR A 133 1.17 -42.06 4.00
C THR A 133 2.11 -40.90 4.15
N ARG A 134 2.67 -40.69 5.34
CA ARG A 134 3.68 -39.64 5.52
C ARG A 134 4.87 -39.93 4.60
N ALA A 135 5.46 -38.89 4.01
CA ALA A 135 6.65 -39.08 3.20
C ALA A 135 7.82 -39.52 4.09
N VAL A 136 8.61 -40.50 3.62
CA VAL A 136 9.71 -41.12 4.38
C VAL A 136 10.76 -40.11 4.86
N GLU A 137 10.91 -39.00 4.14
CA GLU A 137 11.86 -37.93 4.47
C GLU A 137 11.37 -37.01 5.61
N PHE A 138 10.15 -37.26 6.09
CA PHE A 138 9.40 -36.45 7.04
C PHE A 138 8.62 -37.36 8.00
N ASP A 139 9.18 -38.53 8.33
CA ASP A 139 8.55 -39.56 9.17
C ASP A 139 8.92 -39.45 10.65
N THR A 140 9.76 -38.47 10.99
CA THR A 140 9.96 -37.99 12.36
C THR A 140 9.61 -36.50 12.49
N TYR A 141 9.32 -36.05 13.72
CA TYR A 141 8.99 -34.65 13.96
C TYR A 141 10.17 -33.70 13.68
N ASP A 142 11.38 -34.10 14.07
CA ASP A 142 12.58 -33.28 13.94
C ASP A 142 13.07 -33.13 12.49
N GLU A 143 12.64 -34.00 11.57
CA GLU A 143 12.84 -33.85 10.13
C GLU A 143 11.90 -32.81 9.51
N ILE A 144 10.69 -32.65 10.08
CA ILE A 144 9.71 -31.65 9.62
C ILE A 144 10.05 -30.26 10.15
N ALA A 145 10.52 -30.18 11.40
CA ALA A 145 10.84 -28.92 12.05
C ALA A 145 11.92 -28.12 11.28
N GLY A 146 11.58 -26.91 10.82
CA GLY A 146 12.46 -26.08 10.00
C GLY A 146 12.57 -26.47 8.52
N ALA A 147 11.82 -27.47 8.06
CA ALA A 147 11.84 -27.89 6.67
C ALA A 147 11.22 -26.85 5.73
N LEU A 148 11.88 -26.64 4.59
CA LEU A 148 11.37 -25.84 3.48
C LEU A 148 10.76 -26.75 2.42
N ILE A 149 9.51 -26.51 2.06
CA ILE A 149 8.78 -27.29 1.06
C ILE A 149 8.43 -26.41 -0.13
N ILE A 150 8.76 -26.85 -1.33
CA ILE A 150 8.46 -26.18 -2.60
C ILE A 150 7.28 -26.90 -3.26
N VAL A 151 6.28 -26.13 -3.70
CA VAL A 151 5.09 -26.63 -4.38
C VAL A 151 5.20 -26.34 -5.88
N GLU A 152 5.07 -27.38 -6.71
CA GLU A 152 5.31 -27.29 -8.16
C GLU A 152 4.06 -26.91 -8.97
N GLU A 153 2.91 -27.47 -8.63
CA GLU A 153 1.65 -27.31 -9.38
C GLU A 153 0.49 -26.96 -8.44
N GLY A 154 -0.59 -26.42 -9.00
CA GLY A 154 -1.80 -26.04 -8.24
C GLY A 154 -2.51 -24.84 -8.83
N GLY A 155 -3.82 -24.72 -8.59
CA GLY A 155 -4.54 -23.49 -8.92
C GLY A 155 -4.19 -22.33 -7.98
N THR A 156 -3.99 -22.61 -6.70
CA THR A 156 -3.79 -21.60 -5.66
C THR A 156 -2.34 -21.54 -5.18
N ASN A 157 -1.69 -22.70 -5.06
CA ASN A 157 -0.40 -22.85 -4.41
C ASN A 157 0.74 -23.24 -5.37
N ALA A 158 0.55 -23.15 -6.69
CA ALA A 158 1.64 -23.35 -7.64
C ALA A 158 2.81 -22.38 -7.39
N ASP A 159 4.03 -22.87 -7.59
CA ASP A 159 5.29 -22.13 -7.46
C ASP A 159 5.48 -21.43 -6.10
N THR A 160 4.95 -22.04 -5.03
CA THR A 160 5.05 -21.48 -3.67
C THR A 160 6.06 -22.21 -2.81
N MET A 161 6.66 -21.47 -1.87
CA MET A 161 7.58 -21.99 -0.88
C MET A 161 6.93 -21.92 0.51
N TRP A 162 7.02 -22.99 1.29
CA TRP A 162 6.43 -23.10 2.62
C TRP A 162 7.46 -23.55 3.63
N LEU A 163 7.71 -22.74 4.65
CA LEU A 163 8.60 -23.07 5.75
C LEU A 163 7.80 -23.61 6.92
N CYS A 164 8.21 -24.78 7.43
CA CYS A 164 7.78 -25.24 8.74
C CYS A 164 8.41 -24.37 9.83
N THR A 165 7.59 -23.66 10.60
CA THR A 165 8.06 -22.75 11.66
C THR A 165 8.12 -23.41 13.04
N SER A 166 7.77 -24.69 13.13
CA SER A 166 7.90 -25.46 14.37
C SER A 166 9.37 -25.74 14.71
N ASN A 167 9.70 -25.67 16.00
CA ASN A 167 11.03 -25.98 16.53
C ASN A 167 11.18 -27.47 16.83
N LYS A 168 12.43 -27.98 16.77
CA LYS A 168 12.80 -29.37 17.13
C LYS A 168 12.49 -29.71 18.59
N GLY A 169 12.42 -31.00 18.89
CA GLY A 169 12.16 -31.54 20.23
C GLY A 169 10.70 -31.92 20.50
N GLY A 170 9.88 -32.02 19.45
CA GLY A 170 8.48 -32.46 19.56
C GLY A 170 8.27 -33.94 19.27
N THR A 171 7.02 -34.38 19.34
CA THR A 171 6.61 -35.76 19.02
C THR A 171 5.63 -35.75 17.86
N LEU A 172 5.90 -36.58 16.85
CA LEU A 172 5.10 -36.66 15.64
C LEU A 172 3.66 -37.13 15.94
N GLY A 173 2.66 -36.51 15.31
CA GLY A 173 1.25 -36.82 15.55
C GLY A 173 0.71 -36.31 16.90
N THR A 174 1.53 -35.67 17.73
CA THR A 174 1.12 -35.07 19.02
C THR A 174 1.41 -33.58 19.06
N THR A 175 2.65 -33.18 18.79
CA THR A 175 3.06 -31.78 18.79
C THR A 175 2.57 -31.07 17.53
N ALA A 176 2.04 -29.85 17.69
CA ALA A 176 1.50 -29.07 16.57
C ALA A 176 2.59 -28.67 15.56
N ILE A 177 2.29 -28.85 14.28
CA ILE A 177 3.15 -28.46 13.16
C ILE A 177 2.55 -27.22 12.49
N SER A 178 3.36 -26.21 12.21
CA SER A 178 2.91 -24.96 11.59
C SER A 178 3.73 -24.63 10.34
N TYR A 179 3.06 -24.11 9.32
CA TYR A 179 3.68 -23.70 8.06
C TYR A 179 3.38 -22.24 7.76
N LEU A 180 4.39 -21.54 7.25
CA LEU A 180 4.30 -20.17 6.74
C LEU A 180 4.71 -20.15 5.27
N ARG A 181 3.96 -19.42 4.43
CA ARG A 181 4.38 -19.18 3.05
C ARG A 181 5.54 -18.19 3.02
N ILE A 182 6.65 -18.60 2.43
CA ILE A 182 7.75 -17.71 2.08
C ILE A 182 7.45 -17.05 0.73
N ARG A 183 7.74 -15.75 0.65
CA ARG A 183 7.76 -14.98 -0.59
C ARG A 183 9.17 -14.46 -0.78
N ILE A 184 9.73 -14.65 -1.98
CA ILE A 184 10.97 -13.98 -2.37
C ILE A 184 10.54 -12.72 -3.10
N GLU A 185 10.65 -11.58 -2.44
CA GLU A 185 10.51 -10.29 -3.08
C GLU A 185 11.87 -9.97 -3.73
N LEU A 186 11.97 -10.12 -5.05
CA LEU A 186 13.13 -9.65 -5.81
C LEU A 186 13.08 -8.12 -5.79
N SER A 187 13.99 -7.51 -5.04
CA SER A 187 14.17 -6.06 -5.03
C SER A 187 14.84 -5.59 -6.32
N ASP A 188 14.09 -5.58 -7.42
CA ASP A 188 14.18 -4.55 -8.46
C ASP A 188 12.87 -3.76 -8.37
N PRO A 189 12.90 -2.42 -8.48
CA PRO A 189 11.95 -1.56 -7.79
C PRO A 189 10.54 -1.83 -8.30
N VAL A 190 9.71 -2.37 -7.40
CA VAL A 190 8.27 -2.42 -7.57
C VAL A 190 7.80 -0.98 -7.74
N THR A 191 7.58 -0.58 -8.99
CA THR A 191 6.62 0.49 -9.26
C THR A 191 5.29 -0.02 -8.73
N LEU A 192 4.56 0.83 -7.99
CA LEU A 192 3.43 0.51 -7.09
C LEU A 192 2.20 -0.16 -7.76
N ALA A 193 2.32 -0.76 -8.94
CA ALA A 193 1.24 -1.24 -9.77
C ALA A 193 0.88 -2.73 -9.58
N GLN A 194 1.51 -3.50 -8.68
CA GLN A 194 1.09 -4.91 -8.49
C GLN A 194 1.14 -5.40 -7.03
N GLY A 195 0.14 -4.99 -6.24
CA GLY A 195 -0.68 -5.93 -5.46
C GLY A 195 -0.11 -6.67 -4.25
N GLY A 196 0.88 -6.13 -3.54
CA GLY A 196 1.30 -6.65 -2.23
C GLY A 196 0.64 -5.91 -1.06
N LEU A 197 -0.32 -6.55 -0.38
CA LEU A 197 -1.02 -6.10 0.84
C LEU A 197 -1.83 -4.79 0.75
N GLY A 198 -3.12 -4.92 0.41
CA GLY A 198 -4.18 -4.30 1.22
C GLY A 198 -4.48 -2.81 1.07
N ALA A 199 -4.14 -2.19 -0.06
CA ALA A 199 -4.83 -0.96 -0.48
C ALA A 199 -5.50 -1.24 -1.82
N ASP A 200 -6.79 -1.58 -1.78
CA ASP A 200 -7.63 -1.51 -2.97
C ASP A 200 -7.72 -0.03 -3.39
N VAL A 201 -6.99 0.34 -4.44
CA VAL A 201 -7.01 1.69 -5.04
C VAL A 201 -7.96 1.72 -6.25
N SER A 202 -8.83 0.71 -6.41
CA SER A 202 -9.80 0.66 -7.52
C SER A 202 -10.84 1.79 -7.50
N GLY A 203 -10.94 2.55 -6.40
CA GLY A 203 -11.77 3.75 -6.27
C GLY A 203 -11.09 5.08 -6.62
N PHE A 204 -9.82 5.10 -7.04
CA PHE A 204 -9.08 6.35 -7.26
C PHE A 204 -9.08 6.77 -8.74
N SER A 205 -9.78 7.86 -9.06
CA SER A 205 -9.79 8.48 -10.40
C SER A 205 -8.90 9.73 -10.43
N GLY A 206 -7.59 9.56 -10.16
CA GLY A 206 -6.59 10.65 -10.17
C GLY A 206 -5.17 10.17 -10.51
N VAL A 207 -4.26 11.11 -10.78
CA VAL A 207 -2.83 10.81 -11.07
C VAL A 207 -2.07 10.50 -9.78
N LEU A 208 -1.51 9.28 -9.70
CA LEU A 208 -0.63 8.83 -8.63
C LEU A 208 0.83 9.24 -8.95
N GLU A 209 1.33 10.32 -8.33
CA GLU A 209 2.76 10.70 -8.41
C GLU A 209 3.55 10.12 -7.23
N ILE A 210 4.55 9.30 -7.55
CA ILE A 210 5.47 8.69 -6.58
C ILE A 210 6.76 9.51 -6.58
N SER A 211 7.04 10.22 -5.49
CA SER A 211 8.30 10.95 -5.34
C SER A 211 9.01 10.50 -4.06
N GLY A 212 10.20 9.90 -4.22
CA GLY A 212 11.17 9.74 -3.14
C GLY A 212 10.85 8.72 -2.05
N GLY A 213 10.24 7.56 -2.39
CA GLY A 213 10.09 6.44 -1.44
C GLY A 213 9.06 6.64 -0.32
N SER A 214 8.31 7.74 -0.34
CA SER A 214 7.15 7.94 0.52
C SER A 214 5.88 7.94 -0.34
N ILE A 215 4.91 7.10 0.03
CA ILE A 215 3.54 7.22 -0.49
C ILE A 215 2.95 8.46 0.17
N VAL A 216 3.12 9.61 -0.50
CA VAL A 216 2.28 10.76 -0.19
C VAL A 216 0.98 10.52 -0.93
N ALA A 217 -0.01 9.93 -0.25
CA ALA A 217 -1.39 10.00 -0.69
C ALA A 217 -1.80 11.48 -0.64
N ARG A 218 -1.40 12.25 -1.64
CA ARG A 218 -2.05 13.52 -1.91
C ARG A 218 -3.40 13.13 -2.45
N VAL A 219 -4.41 13.12 -1.58
CA VAL A 219 -5.79 13.28 -2.00
C VAL A 219 -5.80 14.57 -2.81
N ARG A 220 -5.61 14.46 -4.14
CA ARG A 220 -6.10 15.50 -5.02
C ARG A 220 -7.60 15.31 -4.92
N ASP A 221 -8.26 16.23 -4.22
CA ASP A 221 -9.71 16.22 -4.07
C ASP A 221 -10.32 15.86 -5.44
N THR A 222 -10.85 14.65 -5.55
CA THR A 222 -11.54 14.18 -6.75
C THR A 222 -12.98 14.66 -6.70
N ASP A 223 -13.16 15.90 -6.28
CA ASP A 223 -14.46 16.52 -6.18
C ASP A 223 -14.42 17.80 -7.00
N ALA A 224 -14.87 17.65 -8.25
CA ALA A 224 -15.13 18.78 -9.13
C ALA A 224 -16.22 19.73 -8.56
N LEU A 225 -16.77 19.46 -7.37
CA LEU A 225 -17.74 20.35 -6.74
C LEU A 225 -17.57 20.56 -5.22
N MET A 226 -16.71 19.92 -4.42
CA MET A 226 -16.66 20.21 -2.95
C MET A 226 -15.27 20.32 -2.28
N ALA A 227 -14.21 20.73 -2.98
CA ALA A 227 -12.90 21.06 -2.39
C ALA A 227 -12.81 22.46 -1.74
N ALA A 228 -13.73 22.84 -0.86
CA ALA A 228 -13.79 24.22 -0.34
C ALA A 228 -13.72 24.40 1.19
N ASN A 229 -13.64 23.35 2.02
CA ASN A 229 -13.67 23.58 3.48
C ASN A 229 -13.03 22.54 4.41
N SER A 230 -12.19 21.59 3.97
CA SER A 230 -11.64 20.58 4.90
C SER A 230 -10.24 20.86 5.48
N ASP A 231 -9.50 21.87 5.03
CA ASP A 231 -8.12 22.06 5.54
C ASP A 231 -8.06 23.05 6.72
N THR A 232 -7.85 22.50 7.92
CA THR A 232 -7.68 23.26 9.16
C THR A 232 -6.25 23.75 9.40
N ARG A 233 -5.27 23.38 8.55
CA ARG A 233 -3.86 23.76 8.72
C ARG A 233 -3.44 24.98 7.92
N PHE A 234 -4.19 25.38 6.89
CA PHE A 234 -3.91 26.61 6.12
C PHE A 234 -5.17 27.48 5.97
N PRO A 235 -5.55 28.25 7.01
CA PRO A 235 -6.77 29.07 7.01
C PRO A 235 -6.85 30.08 5.86
N SER A 236 -5.69 30.51 5.34
CA SER A 236 -5.55 31.45 4.23
C SER A 236 -5.84 30.84 2.85
N GLN A 237 -5.98 29.52 2.75
CA GLN A 237 -6.27 28.80 1.51
C GLN A 237 -7.70 28.27 1.43
N LYS A 238 -8.59 28.70 2.36
CA LYS A 238 -10.01 28.40 2.28
C LYS A 238 -10.60 29.01 1.02
N ALA A 239 -10.78 28.21 -0.02
CA ALA A 239 -11.60 28.59 -1.15
C ALA A 239 -13.03 28.81 -0.63
N VAL A 240 -13.45 30.06 -0.49
CA VAL A 240 -14.88 30.35 -0.33
C VAL A 240 -15.56 29.76 -1.55
N ARG A 241 -16.47 28.82 -1.33
CA ARG A 241 -17.41 28.38 -2.35
C ARG A 241 -18.22 29.59 -2.79
N THR A 242 -17.76 30.28 -3.82
CA THR A 242 -18.64 31.11 -4.64
C THR A 242 -19.58 30.14 -5.33
N ALA A 243 -20.73 29.89 -4.71
CA ALA A 243 -21.81 29.21 -5.39
C ALA A 243 -22.03 29.91 -6.75
N ILE A 244 -22.37 29.16 -7.79
CA ILE A 244 -22.80 29.69 -9.09
C ILE A 244 -24.22 30.30 -8.94
N GLY A 245 -24.45 31.02 -7.84
CA GLY A 245 -25.57 31.90 -7.62
C GLY A 245 -25.18 33.28 -8.13
N TYR A 246 -26.15 34.01 -8.65
CA TYR A 246 -25.98 35.42 -9.01
C TYR A 246 -25.28 36.15 -7.85
N PRO A 247 -24.16 36.85 -8.09
CA PRO A 247 -23.45 37.53 -7.01
C PRO A 247 -24.33 38.65 -6.44
N VAL A 248 -24.22 38.91 -5.14
CA VAL A 248 -24.75 40.14 -4.58
C VAL A 248 -23.90 41.28 -5.11
N VAL A 249 -24.51 42.22 -5.82
CA VAL A 249 -23.86 43.43 -6.35
C VAL A 249 -24.48 44.67 -5.73
N LEU A 250 -23.75 45.79 -5.81
CA LEU A 250 -24.33 47.09 -5.53
C LEU A 250 -25.30 47.43 -6.67
N LEU A 251 -26.59 47.52 -6.35
CA LEU A 251 -27.64 47.90 -7.29
C LEU A 251 -27.76 49.42 -7.42
N GLY A 252 -27.56 50.17 -6.34
CA GLY A 252 -27.66 51.62 -6.34
C GLY A 252 -27.26 52.21 -5.00
N ALA A 253 -26.92 53.50 -4.99
CA ALA A 253 -26.59 54.21 -3.77
C ALA A 253 -27.06 55.67 -3.81
N ALA A 254 -27.35 56.24 -2.66
CA ALA A 254 -27.52 57.67 -2.45
C ALA A 254 -26.62 58.13 -1.31
N LYS A 255 -25.95 59.26 -1.53
CA LYS A 255 -25.01 59.86 -0.60
C LYS A 255 -25.66 60.99 0.17
N ALA A 256 -25.29 61.16 1.44
CA ALA A 256 -25.77 62.22 2.31
C ALA A 256 -27.31 62.36 2.32
N VAL A 257 -28.02 61.23 2.36
CA VAL A 257 -29.49 61.20 2.47
C VAL A 257 -29.91 61.94 3.74
N ASN A 258 -30.92 62.79 3.65
CA ASN A 258 -31.41 63.58 4.79
C ASN A 258 -32.35 62.75 5.67
N PHE A 259 -31.91 62.41 6.89
CA PHE A 259 -32.70 61.64 7.85
C PHE A 259 -33.62 62.52 8.72
N ASN A 260 -33.57 63.84 8.54
CA ASN A 260 -34.34 64.81 9.33
C ASN A 260 -35.54 65.42 8.59
N LEU A 261 -35.90 64.88 7.43
CA LEU A 261 -37.04 65.33 6.66
C LEU A 261 -37.78 64.12 6.09
N VAL A 262 -39.09 64.06 6.29
CA VAL A 262 -39.97 63.07 5.65
C VAL A 262 -40.04 63.41 4.15
N ALA A 263 -39.15 62.79 3.39
CA ALA A 263 -39.00 63.00 1.95
C ALA A 263 -38.51 61.70 1.29
N ASP A 264 -38.69 61.63 -0.02
CA ASP A 264 -38.14 60.56 -0.85
C ASP A 264 -36.76 60.95 -1.36
N THR A 265 -35.84 60.00 -1.31
CA THR A 265 -34.57 60.08 -2.01
C THR A 265 -34.55 59.01 -3.10
N ALA A 266 -34.48 59.45 -4.35
CA ALA A 266 -34.43 58.55 -5.49
C ALA A 266 -33.07 57.86 -5.57
N ILE A 267 -33.08 56.53 -5.68
CA ILE A 267 -31.90 55.70 -5.88
C ILE A 267 -32.04 55.00 -7.23
N ALA A 268 -31.17 55.35 -8.18
CA ALA A 268 -31.12 54.71 -9.48
C ALA A 268 -30.58 53.28 -9.34
N ILE A 269 -31.24 52.33 -10.00
CA ILE A 269 -30.81 50.93 -10.06
C ILE A 269 -30.00 50.71 -11.33
N THR A 270 -28.74 50.30 -11.16
CA THR A 270 -27.82 49.96 -12.25
C THR A 270 -27.61 48.45 -12.28
N LEU A 271 -27.99 47.83 -13.39
CA LEU A 271 -27.84 46.38 -13.59
C LEU A 271 -26.65 46.07 -14.52
N PRO A 272 -25.91 44.99 -14.28
CA PRO A 272 -24.88 44.53 -15.22
C PRO A 272 -25.51 44.05 -16.53
N PHE A 273 -24.70 44.01 -17.60
CA PHE A 273 -25.14 43.55 -18.92
C PHE A 273 -25.77 42.16 -18.85
N GLY A 274 -26.97 42.01 -19.44
CA GLY A 274 -27.73 40.76 -19.47
C GLY A 274 -28.71 40.55 -18.32
N ALA A 275 -28.72 41.42 -17.30
CA ALA A 275 -29.75 41.43 -16.26
C ALA A 275 -30.88 42.40 -16.60
N ALA A 276 -32.13 41.96 -16.41
CA ALA A 276 -33.33 42.77 -16.61
C ALA A 276 -34.20 42.84 -15.36
N ASN A 277 -34.04 41.87 -14.45
CA ASN A 277 -34.73 41.82 -13.17
C ASN A 277 -33.71 41.89 -12.05
N TRP A 278 -34.16 42.24 -10.86
CA TRP A 278 -33.32 42.23 -9.66
C TRP A 278 -34.13 41.90 -8.41
N ARG A 279 -33.45 41.39 -7.40
CA ARG A 279 -34.01 41.17 -6.05
C ARG A 279 -33.13 41.87 -5.03
N LEU A 280 -33.73 42.57 -4.07
CA LEU A 280 -33.01 43.18 -2.96
C LEU A 280 -32.43 42.10 -2.04
N ALA A 281 -31.16 42.23 -1.66
CA ALA A 281 -30.52 41.42 -0.63
C ALA A 281 -30.42 42.18 0.69
N ALA A 282 -29.97 43.44 0.64
CA ALA A 282 -29.84 44.29 1.81
C ALA A 282 -29.91 45.78 1.46
N ILE A 283 -30.49 46.55 2.37
CA ILE A 283 -30.32 48.01 2.50
C ILE A 283 -29.25 48.21 3.55
N VAL A 284 -28.16 48.87 3.19
CA VAL A 284 -27.08 49.22 4.10
C VAL A 284 -27.09 50.72 4.29
N ILE A 285 -27.18 51.15 5.55
CA ILE A 285 -27.07 52.54 5.97
C ILE A 285 -25.76 52.65 6.76
N CYS A 286 -24.89 53.58 6.37
CA CYS A 286 -23.62 53.84 7.05
C CYS A 286 -23.19 55.30 6.87
N ASP A 287 -22.03 55.65 7.43
CA ASP A 287 -21.48 57.02 7.36
C ASP A 287 -22.45 58.08 7.91
N ALA A 288 -23.20 57.70 8.95
CA ALA A 288 -24.12 58.60 9.60
C ALA A 288 -23.37 59.72 10.32
N THR A 289 -23.84 60.96 10.21
CA THR A 289 -23.24 62.12 10.90
C THR A 289 -23.56 62.17 12.41
N GLY A 290 -24.19 61.11 12.95
CA GLY A 290 -24.48 60.91 14.37
C GLY A 290 -25.56 59.85 14.58
N ASP A 291 -26.19 59.87 15.76
CA ASP A 291 -27.29 58.98 16.11
C ASP A 291 -28.51 59.20 15.20
N LEU A 292 -29.08 58.10 14.71
CA LEU A 292 -30.26 57.99 13.85
C LEU A 292 -31.39 57.18 14.50
N SER A 293 -31.28 56.83 15.78
CA SER A 293 -32.19 55.90 16.46
C SER A 293 -33.65 56.33 16.62
N ALA A 294 -33.97 57.61 16.36
CA ALA A 294 -35.34 58.13 16.38
C ALA A 294 -35.99 58.15 14.98
N SER A 295 -35.21 57.88 13.94
CA SER A 295 -35.66 57.93 12.56
C SER A 295 -36.15 56.57 12.07
N HIS A 296 -37.08 56.62 11.13
CA HIS A 296 -37.63 55.44 10.48
C HIS A 296 -37.58 55.59 8.96
N PHE A 297 -37.35 54.51 8.24
CA PHE A 297 -37.25 54.49 6.80
C PHE A 297 -38.01 53.34 6.17
N ALA A 298 -38.28 53.46 4.87
CA ALA A 298 -38.87 52.42 4.05
C ALA A 298 -38.35 52.53 2.59
N LEU A 299 -38.57 51.49 1.80
CA LEU A 299 -38.15 51.44 0.39
C LEU A 299 -39.33 51.07 -0.51
N PHE A 300 -39.60 51.90 -1.49
CA PHE A 300 -40.75 51.77 -2.39
C PHE A 300 -40.34 51.84 -3.87
N THR A 301 -41.18 51.31 -4.75
CA THR A 301 -40.96 51.38 -6.22
C THR A 301 -41.44 52.69 -6.85
N ALA A 302 -42.18 53.54 -6.13
CA ALA A 302 -42.64 54.85 -6.62
C ALA A 302 -42.60 55.93 -5.52
N THR A 303 -42.70 57.19 -5.92
CA THR A 303 -42.70 58.35 -5.01
C THR A 303 -43.95 58.38 -4.13
N GLY A 304 -43.90 59.15 -3.04
CA GLY A 304 -45.01 59.29 -2.10
C GLY A 304 -45.22 58.09 -1.19
N GLY A 305 -44.28 57.12 -1.16
CA GLY A 305 -44.54 55.80 -0.58
C GLY A 305 -45.48 54.94 -1.42
N GLY A 306 -45.63 55.26 -2.71
CA GLY A 306 -46.48 54.54 -3.65
C GLY A 306 -45.81 53.32 -4.27
N GLY A 307 -46.58 52.55 -5.04
CA GLY A 307 -46.11 51.31 -5.67
C GLY A 307 -45.95 50.17 -4.65
N THR A 308 -44.99 49.28 -4.90
CA THR A 308 -44.73 48.11 -4.03
C THR A 308 -43.74 48.50 -2.94
N GLY A 309 -44.10 48.20 -1.68
CA GLY A 309 -43.19 48.32 -0.54
C GLY A 309 -42.17 47.18 -0.52
N ILE A 310 -40.96 47.44 -1.01
CA ILE A 310 -39.84 46.48 -0.98
C ILE A 310 -39.39 46.25 0.47
N ARG A 311 -39.41 47.32 1.25
CA ARG A 311 -39.19 47.31 2.69
C ARG A 311 -40.20 48.21 3.38
N GLY A 312 -40.96 47.66 4.32
CA GLY A 312 -41.88 48.41 5.17
C GLY A 312 -41.18 49.30 6.19
N ASP A 313 -41.97 50.11 6.89
CA ASP A 313 -41.50 51.03 7.93
C ASP A 313 -40.57 50.33 8.94
N THR A 314 -39.36 50.87 9.07
CA THR A 314 -38.25 50.27 9.81
C THR A 314 -37.51 51.33 10.60
N ALA A 315 -37.32 51.07 11.90
CA ALA A 315 -36.47 51.88 12.75
C ALA A 315 -35.00 51.84 12.29
N CYS A 316 -34.35 53.00 12.27
CA CYS A 316 -32.91 53.05 12.15
C CYS A 316 -32.25 52.72 13.49
N ASN A 317 -31.22 51.88 13.52
CA ASN A 317 -30.55 51.41 14.74
C ASN A 317 -29.09 51.89 14.83
N ILE A 318 -28.71 52.89 14.03
CA ILE A 318 -27.36 53.48 14.08
C ILE A 318 -27.30 54.47 15.23
N THR A 319 -26.55 54.13 16.28
CA THR A 319 -26.42 54.95 17.49
C THR A 319 -25.08 55.68 17.59
N ASN A 320 -24.15 55.43 16.66
CA ASN A 320 -22.82 56.04 16.65
C ASN A 320 -22.39 56.41 15.22
N GLY A 321 -22.02 57.67 14.97
CA GLY A 321 -21.53 58.12 13.65
C GLY A 321 -20.04 57.90 13.41
N THR A 322 -19.30 57.38 14.39
CA THR A 322 -17.84 57.27 14.31
C THR A 322 -17.42 56.06 13.45
N PRO A 323 -16.51 56.21 12.47
CA PRO A 323 -15.97 55.08 11.70
C PRO A 323 -15.32 54.01 12.59
N ASN A 324 -15.37 52.75 12.17
CA ASN A 324 -14.78 51.59 12.89
C ASN A 324 -15.25 51.41 14.35
N THR A 325 -16.49 51.78 14.66
CA THR A 325 -17.09 51.58 15.99
C THR A 325 -18.33 50.71 15.92
N ALA A 326 -18.69 50.07 17.04
CA ALA A 326 -19.94 49.31 17.10
C ALA A 326 -21.15 50.20 16.82
N SER A 327 -22.17 49.64 16.17
CA SER A 327 -23.44 50.31 15.88
C SER A 327 -23.35 51.53 14.95
N ASN A 328 -22.31 51.61 14.13
CA ASN A 328 -22.13 52.67 13.12
C ASN A 328 -22.67 52.33 11.71
N LEU A 329 -23.25 51.15 11.56
CA LEU A 329 -23.83 50.63 10.33
C LEU A 329 -25.08 49.82 10.67
N GLN A 330 -26.07 49.89 9.79
CA GLN A 330 -27.23 49.01 9.82
C GLN A 330 -27.41 48.36 8.46
N ALA A 331 -27.50 47.02 8.44
CA ALA A 331 -27.85 46.26 7.26
C ALA A 331 -29.18 45.55 7.49
N VAL A 332 -30.12 45.68 6.56
CA VAL A 332 -31.43 45.06 6.72
C VAL A 332 -32.02 44.58 5.38
N GLY A 333 -32.63 43.39 5.39
CA GLY A 333 -33.19 42.75 4.18
C GLY A 333 -34.51 43.34 3.68
N PRO A 334 -35.08 42.83 2.57
CA PRO A 334 -36.43 43.19 2.15
C PRO A 334 -37.49 42.71 3.15
N SER A 335 -38.69 43.31 3.11
CA SER A 335 -39.88 42.75 3.76
C SER A 335 -40.53 41.65 2.93
N VAL A 336 -40.29 41.66 1.62
CA VAL A 336 -40.86 40.72 0.65
C VAL A 336 -39.78 40.26 -0.31
N ASP A 337 -39.58 38.95 -0.41
CA ASP A 337 -38.70 38.33 -1.40
C ASP A 337 -39.38 38.28 -2.77
N ALA A 338 -39.21 39.34 -3.55
CA ALA A 338 -39.79 39.47 -4.88
C ALA A 338 -38.78 39.93 -5.94
N LEU A 339 -39.13 39.71 -7.21
CA LEU A 339 -38.40 40.23 -8.36
C LEU A 339 -38.94 41.60 -8.75
N TYR A 340 -38.04 42.53 -9.05
CA TYR A 340 -38.35 43.88 -9.45
C TYR A 340 -37.70 44.19 -10.81
N ASN A 341 -38.41 44.98 -11.62
CA ASN A 341 -37.92 45.51 -12.90
C ASN A 341 -38.27 47.01 -12.97
N VAL A 342 -37.74 47.76 -12.01
CA VAL A 342 -37.84 49.23 -11.99
C VAL A 342 -36.43 49.82 -12.00
N ALA A 343 -36.26 50.92 -12.74
CA ALA A 343 -34.96 51.60 -12.89
C ALA A 343 -34.63 52.53 -11.71
N THR A 344 -35.60 52.85 -10.86
CA THR A 344 -35.41 53.73 -9.70
C THR A 344 -36.32 53.28 -8.58
N VAL A 345 -35.78 53.31 -7.36
CA VAL A 345 -36.53 53.10 -6.12
C VAL A 345 -36.44 54.33 -5.24
N GLN A 346 -37.39 54.47 -4.32
CA GLN A 346 -37.50 55.62 -3.44
C GLN A 346 -37.19 55.18 -2.01
N PHE A 347 -36.06 55.63 -1.49
CA PHE A 347 -35.75 55.53 -0.06
C PHE A 347 -36.48 56.67 0.65
N ARG A 348 -37.47 56.33 1.46
CA ARG A 348 -38.35 57.30 2.09
C ARG A 348 -38.11 57.32 3.58
N MET A 349 -37.90 58.51 4.13
CA MET A 349 -37.99 58.71 5.57
C MET A 349 -39.46 58.68 5.98
N MET A 350 -39.81 57.78 6.88
CA MET A 350 -41.16 57.63 7.46
C MET A 350 -41.32 58.52 8.69
N THR A 351 -40.27 58.58 9.51
CA THR A 351 -40.17 59.46 10.70
C THR A 351 -38.82 60.16 10.66
N ALA A 352 -38.83 61.49 10.82
CA ALA A 352 -37.61 62.29 10.87
C ALA A 352 -36.87 62.12 12.20
N GLN A 353 -35.54 62.20 12.17
CA GLN A 353 -34.68 62.07 13.35
C GLN A 353 -34.89 63.16 14.42
N GLY A 354 -35.44 64.31 14.06
CA GLY A 354 -35.61 65.47 14.95
C GLY A 354 -34.35 66.33 15.12
N ALA A 355 -33.23 65.95 14.50
CA ALA A 355 -31.99 66.72 14.41
C ALA A 355 -31.36 66.56 13.02
N ALA A 356 -30.63 67.59 12.56
CA ALA A 356 -29.97 67.56 11.25
C ALA A 356 -28.93 66.42 11.17
N ARG A 357 -29.31 65.34 10.49
CA ARG A 357 -28.49 64.14 10.31
C ARG A 357 -28.57 63.67 8.88
N THR A 358 -27.47 63.12 8.40
CA THR A 358 -27.35 62.50 7.09
C THR A 358 -26.65 61.16 7.21
N ALA A 359 -26.93 60.26 6.29
CA ALA A 359 -26.17 59.01 6.12
C ALA A 359 -26.17 58.59 4.65
N ASP A 360 -25.26 57.69 4.33
CA ASP A 360 -25.19 57.07 3.01
C ASP A 360 -26.05 55.80 3.01
N VAL A 361 -26.78 55.60 1.90
CA VAL A 361 -27.66 54.45 1.71
C VAL A 361 -27.20 53.67 0.49
N TYR A 362 -26.97 52.38 0.66
CA TYR A 362 -26.56 51.46 -0.39
C TYR A 362 -27.55 50.31 -0.49
N LEU A 363 -27.93 49.97 -1.71
CA LEU A 363 -28.81 48.85 -2.02
C LEU A 363 -27.97 47.74 -2.64
N PHE A 364 -27.88 46.62 -1.93
CA PHE A 364 -27.23 45.41 -2.43
C PHE A 364 -28.30 44.40 -2.84
N GLY A 365 -28.07 43.70 -3.95
CA GLY A 365 -29.02 42.72 -4.44
C GLY A 365 -28.51 41.83 -5.55
N TYR A 366 -29.39 40.93 -5.99
CA TYR A 366 -29.10 39.92 -6.98
C TYR A 366 -29.61 40.40 -8.35
N PRO A 367 -28.73 40.66 -9.33
CA PRO A 367 -29.15 40.91 -10.70
C PRO A 367 -29.51 39.59 -11.37
N LEU A 368 -30.65 39.55 -12.04
CA LEU A 368 -31.24 38.33 -12.60
C LEU A 368 -31.59 38.56 -14.08
N PRO A 369 -31.46 37.53 -14.93
CA PRO A 369 -31.82 37.65 -16.33
C PRO A 369 -33.32 37.93 -16.49
N ALA A 370 -33.72 38.35 -17.69
CA ALA A 370 -35.13 38.34 -18.06
C ALA A 370 -35.68 36.91 -17.87
N LEU A 371 -36.84 36.78 -17.21
CA LEU A 371 -37.56 35.52 -17.23
C LEU A 371 -38.00 35.25 -18.69
N PRO A 372 -37.93 34.02 -19.18
CA PRO A 372 -38.35 33.67 -20.54
C PRO A 372 -39.83 33.98 -20.79
#